data_AF-A0A5C9EX42-F1
#
_entry.id   AF-A0A5C9EX42-F1
#
_cell.length_a   1.000
_cell.length_b   1.000
_cell.length_c   1.000
_cell.angle_alpha   90.00
_cell.angle_beta   90.00
_cell.angle_gamma   90.00
#
_symmetry.space_group_name_H-M   'P 1'
#
loop_
_entity.id
_entity.type
_entity.pdbx_description
1 polymer ?
#
loop_
_entity_poly.entity_id
_entity_poly.type
_entity_poly.pdbx_seq_one_letter_code
_entity_poly.pdbx_strand_id
1 'polypeptide(L)'
;MPGVSHGIHFPHSKYYIRRIRVQEGSELVKIAKEAGYKVIKDKYSENTMIIEFPVKKEYFTRGKADVSIWEQAENAALYQKYWSDNQVSVTVSFKDEEKNDIKYLLQSFEDELKAISFLPLKEHGYEQAPFEEISEEEYQRLSKYLKPLYLENVKEQARGQIFCDSEDCEIHINKNT
;
A
#
# COMPACT_ATOMS: atom_id res chain seq x y z
N MET A 1 8.11 5.79 10.11
CA MET A 1 6.67 5.96 9.81
C MET A 1 5.85 5.05 10.73
N PRO A 2 4.58 5.40 11.06
CA PRO A 2 3.86 4.85 12.22
C PRO A 2 3.10 3.53 12.01
N GLY A 3 3.04 2.95 10.80
CA GLY A 3 2.42 1.62 10.59
C GLY A 3 0.89 1.53 10.78
N VAL A 4 0.21 2.68 10.82
CA VAL A 4 -1.25 2.81 11.02
C VAL A 4 -2.07 2.48 9.76
N SER A 5 -3.39 2.50 9.86
CA SER A 5 -4.29 2.42 8.70
C SER A 5 -4.08 3.62 7.77
N HIS A 6 -4.33 3.42 6.48
CA HIS A 6 -4.21 4.49 5.49
C HIS A 6 -5.47 5.36 5.54
N GLY A 7 -5.36 6.63 5.95
CA GLY A 7 -6.48 7.55 6.00
C GLY A 7 -7.71 6.97 6.73
N ILE A 8 -8.87 7.03 6.08
CA ILE A 8 -10.15 6.51 6.59
C ILE A 8 -10.44 5.07 6.16
N HIS A 9 -9.47 4.40 5.50
CA HIS A 9 -9.69 3.07 4.96
C HIS A 9 -9.71 2.01 6.06
N PHE A 10 -10.59 1.03 5.89
CA PHE A 10 -10.53 -0.21 6.64
C PHE A 10 -9.22 -0.96 6.33
N PRO A 11 -8.64 -1.65 7.33
CA PRO A 11 -7.48 -2.51 7.11
C PRO A 11 -7.74 -3.58 6.04
N HIS A 12 -6.68 -4.04 5.37
CA HIS A 12 -6.78 -5.09 4.37
C HIS A 12 -7.28 -6.41 4.98
N SER A 13 -6.55 -6.90 5.99
CA SER A 13 -6.86 -8.09 6.79
C SER A 13 -6.05 -8.04 8.09
N LYS A 14 -6.28 -8.98 9.01
CA LYS A 14 -5.51 -9.09 10.26
C LYS A 14 -4.07 -9.53 10.03
N TYR A 15 -3.90 -10.52 9.15
CA TYR A 15 -2.63 -11.09 8.75
C TYR A 15 -2.49 -11.00 7.25
N TYR A 16 -1.40 -10.41 6.79
CA TYR A 16 -1.11 -10.29 5.35
C TYR A 16 0.40 -10.23 5.10
N ILE A 17 0.79 -10.59 3.88
CA ILE A 17 2.10 -10.29 3.32
C ILE A 17 2.03 -8.91 2.66
N ARG A 18 2.96 -8.03 3.01
CA ARG A 18 3.23 -6.79 2.29
C ARG A 18 4.45 -6.97 1.41
N ARG A 19 4.30 -6.80 0.11
CA ARG A 19 5.38 -6.90 -0.88
C ARG A 19 5.97 -5.53 -1.14
N ILE A 20 7.28 -5.39 -0.92
CA ILE A 20 8.01 -4.16 -1.25
C ILE A 20 8.96 -4.45 -2.42
N ARG A 21 8.84 -3.67 -3.47
CA ARG A 21 9.75 -3.71 -4.63
C ARG A 21 10.99 -2.89 -4.34
N VAL A 22 12.14 -3.48 -4.59
CA VAL A 22 13.46 -2.89 -4.39
C VAL A 22 14.33 -3.21 -5.61
N GLN A 23 15.21 -2.29 -5.99
CA GLN A 23 16.18 -2.55 -7.05
C GLN A 23 17.05 -3.77 -6.69
N GLU A 24 17.33 -4.65 -7.65
CA GLU A 24 18.03 -5.91 -7.40
C GLU A 24 19.44 -5.74 -6.81
N GLY A 25 20.14 -4.67 -7.18
CA GLY A 25 21.48 -4.34 -6.65
C GLY A 25 21.49 -3.67 -5.28
N SER A 26 20.32 -3.48 -4.65
CA SER A 26 20.23 -2.79 -3.36
C SER A 26 20.80 -3.62 -2.21
N GLU A 27 21.50 -2.96 -1.30
CA GLU A 27 21.97 -3.53 -0.03
C GLU A 27 20.81 -4.05 0.82
N LEU A 28 19.61 -3.44 0.71
CA LEU A 28 18.41 -3.88 1.39
C LEU A 28 18.01 -5.31 1.02
N VAL A 29 18.25 -5.74 -0.23
CA VAL A 29 17.97 -7.11 -0.67
C VAL A 29 18.86 -8.10 0.08
N LYS A 30 20.14 -7.76 0.27
CA LYS A 30 21.10 -8.58 1.01
C LYS A 30 20.72 -8.67 2.49
N ILE A 31 20.47 -7.53 3.12
CA ILE A 31 20.08 -7.46 4.54
C ILE A 31 18.79 -8.24 4.78
N ALA A 32 17.80 -8.10 3.91
CA ALA A 32 16.53 -8.83 4.02
C ALA A 32 16.73 -10.35 3.95
N LYS A 33 17.57 -10.85 3.02
CA LYS A 33 17.91 -12.27 2.92
C LYS A 33 18.61 -12.78 4.18
N GLU A 34 19.59 -12.03 4.70
CA GLU A 34 20.33 -12.38 5.92
C GLU A 34 19.44 -12.40 7.17
N ALA A 35 18.44 -11.53 7.21
CA ALA A 35 17.43 -11.48 8.26
C ALA A 35 16.32 -12.53 8.11
N GLY A 36 16.34 -13.34 7.03
CA GLY A 36 15.42 -14.45 6.81
C GLY A 36 14.13 -14.09 6.07
N TYR A 37 14.01 -12.88 5.54
CA TYR A 37 12.84 -12.49 4.73
C TYR A 37 12.88 -13.21 3.37
N LYS A 38 11.69 -13.56 2.87
CA LYS A 38 11.54 -14.13 1.54
C LYS A 38 11.76 -13.03 0.50
N VAL A 39 12.73 -13.25 -0.38
CA VAL A 39 13.04 -12.36 -1.50
C VAL A 39 12.84 -13.11 -2.81
N ILE A 40 11.97 -12.59 -3.67
CA ILE A 40 11.63 -13.17 -4.98
C ILE A 40 11.91 -12.18 -6.10
N LYS A 41 12.08 -12.66 -7.33
CA LYS A 41 12.20 -11.80 -8.51
C LYS A 41 10.83 -11.17 -8.83
N ASP A 42 10.81 -9.90 -9.19
CA ASP A 42 9.60 -9.27 -9.70
C ASP A 42 9.29 -9.80 -11.10
N LYS A 43 8.04 -10.18 -11.34
CA LYS A 43 7.60 -10.75 -12.62
C LYS A 43 7.27 -9.68 -13.67
N TYR A 44 7.17 -8.43 -13.25
CA TYR A 44 6.76 -7.31 -14.11
C TYR A 44 7.94 -6.38 -14.44
N SER A 45 9.08 -6.51 -13.76
CA SER A 45 10.25 -5.65 -13.91
C SER A 45 11.57 -6.44 -13.75
N GLU A 46 12.40 -6.38 -14.79
CA GLU A 46 13.62 -7.21 -14.91
C GLU A 46 14.70 -6.90 -13.87
N ASN A 47 14.80 -5.67 -13.35
CA ASN A 47 15.85 -5.25 -12.40
C ASN A 47 15.34 -5.05 -10.98
N THR A 48 14.21 -5.71 -10.65
CA THR A 48 13.49 -5.51 -9.39
C THR A 48 13.37 -6.82 -8.64
N MET A 49 13.60 -6.76 -7.33
CA MET A 49 13.34 -7.82 -6.37
C MET A 49 12.19 -7.40 -5.47
N ILE A 50 11.43 -8.38 -5.01
CA ILE A 50 10.36 -8.19 -4.03
C ILE A 50 10.82 -8.80 -2.71
N ILE A 51 10.68 -8.03 -1.63
CA ILE A 51 10.83 -8.51 -0.25
C ILE A 51 9.41 -8.67 0.33
N GLU A 52 9.12 -9.86 0.85
CA GLU A 52 7.84 -10.20 1.48
C GLU A 52 7.91 -9.98 3.00
N PHE A 53 7.11 -9.05 3.51
CA PHE A 53 7.01 -8.75 4.93
C PHE A 53 5.70 -9.31 5.49
N PRO A 54 5.72 -10.35 6.35
CA PRO A 54 4.54 -10.76 7.07
C PRO A 54 4.18 -9.69 8.12
N VAL A 55 2.91 -9.27 8.13
CA VAL A 55 2.41 -8.22 9.02
C VAL A 55 1.20 -8.75 9.79
N LYS A 56 1.21 -8.51 11.11
CA LYS A 56 0.05 -8.67 12.00
C LYS A 56 -0.43 -7.29 12.43
N LYS A 57 -1.72 -7.01 12.26
CA LYS A 57 -2.36 -5.84 12.85
C LYS A 57 -2.80 -6.18 14.29
N GLU A 58 -2.23 -5.47 15.27
CA GLU A 58 -2.53 -5.71 16.69
C GLU A 58 -3.99 -5.40 17.05
N TYR A 59 -4.46 -4.23 16.65
CA TYR A 59 -5.83 -3.76 16.89
C TYR A 59 -6.71 -3.96 15.66
N PHE A 60 -6.92 -5.22 15.27
CA PHE A 60 -7.81 -5.57 14.15
C PHE A 60 -9.18 -5.99 14.64
N THR A 61 -10.22 -5.36 14.09
CA THR A 61 -11.62 -5.72 14.36
C THR A 61 -12.33 -6.18 13.09
N ARG A 62 -12.28 -5.35 12.03
CA ARG A 62 -12.90 -5.61 10.73
C ARG A 62 -11.96 -5.14 9.61
N GLY A 63 -11.95 -5.85 8.50
CA GLY A 63 -11.22 -5.50 7.29
C GLY A 63 -12.15 -5.03 6.18
N LYS A 64 -11.56 -4.63 5.06
CA LYS A 64 -12.29 -4.18 3.86
C LYS A 64 -13.28 -5.22 3.29
N ALA A 65 -13.10 -6.51 3.60
CA ALA A 65 -14.00 -7.58 3.17
C ALA A 65 -15.24 -7.74 4.08
N ASP A 66 -15.19 -7.18 5.30
CA ASP A 66 -16.23 -7.31 6.32
C ASP A 66 -17.23 -6.14 6.30
N VAL A 67 -16.98 -5.12 5.48
CA VAL A 67 -17.75 -3.88 5.40
C VAL A 67 -18.42 -3.78 4.03
N SER A 68 -19.60 -3.18 4.00
CA SER A 68 -20.33 -2.97 2.74
C SER A 68 -19.81 -1.74 1.99
N ILE A 69 -20.18 -1.62 0.71
CA ILE A 69 -19.91 -0.38 -0.05
C ILE A 69 -20.57 0.84 0.59
N TRP A 70 -21.75 0.64 1.19
CA TRP A 70 -22.55 1.68 1.81
C TRP A 70 -21.89 2.20 3.09
N GLU A 71 -21.39 1.31 3.94
CA GLU A 71 -20.67 1.71 5.16
C GLU A 71 -19.38 2.49 4.82
N GLN A 72 -18.69 2.10 3.76
CA GLN A 72 -17.50 2.82 3.30
C GLN A 72 -17.84 4.23 2.76
N ALA A 73 -18.90 4.36 1.96
CA ALA A 73 -19.33 5.65 1.42
C ALA A 73 -19.88 6.59 2.49
N GLU A 74 -20.71 6.08 3.41
CA GLU A 74 -21.22 6.85 4.54
C GLU A 74 -20.08 7.40 5.40
N ASN A 75 -19.08 6.57 5.72
CA ASN A 75 -17.90 7.05 6.44
C ASN A 75 -17.22 8.19 5.68
N ALA A 76 -17.03 8.06 4.37
CA ALA A 76 -16.43 9.13 3.56
C ALA A 76 -17.28 10.41 3.58
N ALA A 77 -18.60 10.31 3.51
CA ALA A 77 -19.53 11.44 3.56
C ALA A 77 -19.47 12.14 4.93
N LEU A 78 -19.45 11.38 6.02
CA LEU A 78 -19.30 11.91 7.38
C LEU A 78 -17.98 12.67 7.55
N TYR A 79 -16.85 12.12 7.09
CA TYR A 79 -15.57 12.84 7.09
C TYR A 79 -15.61 14.09 6.20
N GLN A 80 -16.27 14.00 5.04
CA GLN A 80 -16.39 15.12 4.11
C GLN A 80 -17.23 16.26 4.69
N LYS A 81 -18.24 15.94 5.51
CA LYS A 81 -19.14 16.91 6.13
C LYS A 81 -18.57 17.55 7.40
N TYR A 82 -17.94 16.76 8.26
CA TYR A 82 -17.58 17.20 9.61
C TYR A 82 -16.09 17.47 9.83
N TRP A 83 -15.22 16.99 8.93
CA TRP A 83 -13.78 17.09 9.12
C TRP A 83 -13.05 17.81 7.98
N SER A 84 -13.35 17.48 6.73
CA SER A 84 -12.60 17.96 5.57
C SER A 84 -13.36 19.02 4.79
N ASP A 85 -12.82 20.24 4.73
CA ASP A 85 -13.27 21.28 3.81
C ASP A 85 -12.76 21.06 2.37
N ASN A 86 -11.73 20.24 2.20
CA ASN A 86 -11.17 19.78 0.94
C ASN A 86 -11.85 18.48 0.49
N GLN A 87 -11.15 17.57 -0.18
CA GLN A 87 -11.69 16.28 -0.63
C GLN A 87 -11.22 15.15 0.29
N VAL A 88 -12.11 14.20 0.58
CA VAL A 88 -11.76 12.95 1.28
C VAL A 88 -11.33 11.90 0.27
N SER A 89 -10.01 11.67 0.15
CA SER A 89 -9.47 10.63 -0.73
C SER A 89 -9.78 9.23 -0.19
N VAL A 90 -10.63 8.50 -0.91
CA VAL A 90 -10.98 7.11 -0.60
C VAL A 90 -11.19 6.27 -1.86
N THR A 91 -10.75 5.03 -1.77
CA THR A 91 -11.09 3.93 -2.67
C THR A 91 -12.02 2.98 -1.94
N VAL A 92 -13.29 2.97 -2.35
CA VAL A 92 -14.32 2.08 -1.84
C VAL A 92 -14.19 0.74 -2.55
N SER A 93 -13.95 -0.31 -1.77
CA SER A 93 -13.85 -1.66 -2.32
C SER A 93 -15.20 -2.36 -2.29
N PHE A 94 -15.56 -3.10 -3.35
CA PHE A 94 -16.87 -3.75 -3.46
C PHE A 94 -16.78 -5.23 -3.85
N LYS A 95 -17.74 -6.02 -3.38
CA LYS A 95 -17.95 -7.41 -3.80
C LYS A 95 -18.79 -7.46 -5.07
N ASP A 96 -18.75 -8.57 -5.80
CA ASP A 96 -19.46 -8.68 -7.08
C ASP A 96 -20.98 -8.50 -6.90
N GLU A 97 -21.53 -9.03 -5.80
CA GLU A 97 -22.93 -8.87 -5.43
C GLU A 97 -23.34 -7.41 -5.14
N GLU A 98 -22.39 -6.54 -4.77
CA GLU A 98 -22.62 -5.12 -4.47
C GLU A 98 -22.45 -4.22 -5.70
N LYS A 99 -22.00 -4.77 -6.84
CA LYS A 99 -21.68 -3.98 -8.04
C LYS A 99 -22.86 -3.18 -8.57
N ASN A 100 -24.07 -3.74 -8.49
CA ASN A 100 -25.29 -3.07 -8.94
C ASN A 100 -25.71 -1.92 -8.00
N ASP A 101 -25.21 -1.90 -6.77
CA ASP A 101 -25.53 -0.87 -5.79
C ASP A 101 -24.77 0.44 -6.03
N ILE A 102 -23.66 0.40 -6.78
CA ILE A 102 -22.82 1.59 -7.06
C ILE A 102 -23.66 2.73 -7.65
N LYS A 103 -24.60 2.42 -8.55
CA LYS A 103 -25.48 3.42 -9.15
C LYS A 103 -26.34 4.11 -8.08
N TYR A 104 -26.96 3.33 -7.21
CA TYR A 104 -27.84 3.87 -6.17
C TYR A 104 -27.05 4.64 -5.12
N LEU A 105 -25.86 4.14 -4.77
CA LEU A 105 -24.95 4.81 -3.86
C LEU A 105 -24.53 6.19 -4.39
N LEU A 106 -24.13 6.28 -5.66
CA LEU A 106 -23.79 7.57 -6.27
C LEU A 106 -24.97 8.55 -6.27
N GLN A 107 -26.19 8.07 -6.49
CA GLN A 107 -27.41 8.90 -6.40
C GLN A 107 -27.71 9.33 -4.97
N SER A 108 -27.44 8.49 -3.98
CA SER A 108 -27.70 8.79 -2.57
C SER A 108 -26.71 9.78 -1.95
N PHE A 109 -25.49 9.86 -2.48
CA PHE A 109 -24.42 10.71 -1.94
C PHE A 109 -23.98 11.83 -2.89
N GLU A 110 -24.80 12.18 -3.89
CA GLU A 110 -24.44 13.11 -4.96
C GLU A 110 -24.11 14.53 -4.47
N ASP A 111 -24.72 14.96 -3.36
CA ASP A 111 -24.52 16.26 -2.73
C ASP A 111 -23.57 16.23 -1.52
N GLU A 112 -23.18 15.03 -1.07
CA GLU A 112 -22.32 14.84 0.10
C GLU A 112 -20.85 14.55 -0.24
N LEU A 113 -20.58 13.90 -1.38
CA LEU A 113 -19.23 13.49 -1.78
C LEU A 113 -18.71 14.30 -2.97
N LYS A 114 -17.52 14.91 -2.80
CA LYS A 114 -16.85 15.63 -3.92
C LYS A 114 -16.25 14.71 -4.98
N ALA A 115 -15.68 13.59 -4.54
CA ALA A 115 -15.11 12.57 -5.40
C ALA A 115 -15.01 11.25 -4.65
N ILE A 116 -15.22 10.15 -5.37
CA ILE A 116 -15.13 8.78 -4.86
C ILE A 116 -14.52 7.89 -5.94
N SER A 117 -13.70 6.93 -5.54
CA SER A 117 -13.13 5.91 -6.44
C SER A 117 -13.57 4.52 -6.00
N PHE A 118 -13.79 3.61 -6.95
CA PHE A 118 -14.23 2.25 -6.66
C PHE A 118 -13.21 1.23 -7.19
N LEU A 119 -13.02 0.13 -6.44
CA LEU A 119 -12.16 -0.98 -6.85
C LEU A 119 -12.78 -2.34 -6.46
N PRO A 120 -12.90 -3.32 -7.36
CA PRO A 120 -13.33 -4.66 -6.97
C PRO A 120 -12.43 -5.29 -5.90
N LEU A 121 -13.02 -5.96 -4.91
CA LEU A 121 -12.26 -6.63 -3.83
C LEU A 121 -11.45 -7.83 -4.33
N LYS A 122 -11.99 -8.56 -5.31
CA LYS A 122 -11.36 -9.71 -5.98
C LYS A 122 -11.09 -9.37 -7.45
N GLU A 123 -10.35 -10.22 -8.14
CA GLU A 123 -10.06 -10.09 -9.60
C GLU A 123 -9.09 -8.96 -9.99
N HIS A 124 -8.16 -8.61 -9.11
CA HIS A 124 -7.15 -7.61 -9.44
C HIS A 124 -6.13 -8.06 -10.51
N GLY A 125 -6.13 -9.34 -10.91
CA GLY A 125 -5.27 -9.89 -11.98
C GLY A 125 -3.76 -9.96 -11.66
N TYR A 126 -3.32 -9.37 -10.54
CA TYR A 126 -1.93 -9.42 -10.11
C TYR A 126 -1.50 -10.80 -9.58
N GLU A 127 -0.43 -11.33 -10.14
CA GLU A 127 0.26 -12.53 -9.65
C GLU A 127 1.10 -12.22 -8.41
N GLN A 128 1.62 -11.00 -8.30
CA GLN A 128 2.41 -10.52 -7.16
C GLN A 128 1.73 -9.30 -6.54
N ALA A 129 0.54 -9.50 -5.95
CA ALA A 129 -0.22 -8.41 -5.34
C ALA A 129 0.56 -7.74 -4.20
N PRO A 130 0.53 -6.39 -4.08
CA PRO A 130 1.24 -5.68 -3.02
C PRO A 130 0.83 -6.09 -1.60
N PHE A 131 -0.44 -6.46 -1.43
CA PHE A 131 -1.01 -7.00 -0.21
C PHE A 131 -1.63 -8.35 -0.53
N GLU A 132 -1.29 -9.37 0.24
CA GLU A 132 -1.85 -10.71 0.13
C GLU A 132 -2.29 -11.19 1.50
N GLU A 133 -3.57 -11.49 1.65
CA GLU A 133 -4.12 -12.04 2.87
C GLU A 133 -3.57 -13.46 3.12
N ILE A 134 -3.17 -13.73 4.36
CA ILE A 134 -2.65 -15.04 4.79
C ILE A 134 -3.34 -15.49 6.07
N SER A 135 -3.25 -16.78 6.38
CA SER A 135 -3.73 -17.32 7.65
C SER A 135 -2.80 -16.95 8.81
N GLU A 136 -3.28 -17.11 10.04
CA GLU A 136 -2.46 -16.90 11.24
C GLU A 136 -1.30 -17.90 11.30
N GLU A 137 -1.53 -19.15 10.91
CA GLU A 137 -0.52 -20.21 10.90
C GLU A 137 0.61 -19.86 9.91
N GLU A 138 0.24 -19.36 8.73
CA GLU A 138 1.20 -18.93 7.73
C GLU A 138 2.00 -17.71 8.22
N TYR A 139 1.35 -16.74 8.86
CA TYR A 139 2.03 -15.61 9.48
C TYR A 139 3.06 -16.08 10.53
N GLN A 140 2.66 -17.00 11.42
CA GLN A 140 3.54 -17.54 12.45
C GLN A 140 4.72 -18.29 11.83
N ARG A 141 4.48 -19.10 10.79
CA ARG A 141 5.52 -19.84 10.06
C ARG A 141 6.55 -18.91 9.42
N LEU A 142 6.08 -17.87 8.74
CA LEU A 142 6.94 -16.88 8.08
C LEU A 142 7.71 -16.03 9.10
N SER A 143 7.08 -15.68 10.23
CA SER A 143 7.66 -14.76 11.23
C SER A 143 8.65 -15.43 12.19
N LYS A 144 8.58 -16.76 12.35
CA LYS A 144 9.32 -17.52 13.37
C LYS A 144 10.83 -17.33 13.32
N TYR A 145 11.39 -17.16 12.13
CA TYR A 145 12.85 -17.09 11.92
C TYR A 145 13.34 -15.70 11.50
N LEU A 146 12.45 -14.70 11.52
CA LEU A 146 12.80 -13.35 11.12
C LEU A 146 13.63 -12.67 12.20
N LYS A 147 14.73 -12.05 11.76
CA LYS A 147 15.56 -11.20 12.61
C LYS A 147 15.22 -9.73 12.35
N PRO A 148 15.39 -8.85 13.35
CA PRO A 148 15.28 -7.42 13.13
C PRO A 148 16.21 -6.93 12.00
N LEU A 149 15.71 -6.02 11.18
CA LEU A 149 16.51 -5.36 10.14
C LEU A 149 17.28 -4.19 10.76
N TYR A 150 18.60 -4.26 10.71
CA TYR A 150 19.48 -3.16 11.15
C TYR A 150 19.90 -2.35 9.92
N LEU A 151 19.35 -1.14 9.79
CA LEU A 151 19.55 -0.28 8.61
C LEU A 151 20.58 0.84 8.85
N GLU A 152 21.24 0.87 10.01
CA GLU A 152 22.11 1.98 10.45
C GLU A 152 23.28 2.26 9.51
N ASN A 153 23.79 1.25 8.81
CA ASN A 153 24.96 1.36 7.94
C ASN A 153 24.63 1.39 6.44
N VAL A 154 23.34 1.35 6.08
CA VAL A 154 22.92 1.34 4.66
C VAL A 154 23.14 2.73 4.07
N LYS A 155 24.17 2.87 3.24
CA LYS A 155 24.49 4.10 2.52
C LYS A 155 23.94 4.06 1.10
N GLU A 156 22.64 3.90 0.98
CA GLU A 156 21.95 4.08 -0.29
C GLU A 156 21.49 5.53 -0.41
N GLN A 157 22.21 6.30 -1.22
CA GLN A 157 21.72 7.61 -1.64
C GLN A 157 20.66 7.39 -2.70
N ALA A 158 19.44 7.87 -2.45
CA ALA A 158 18.52 8.16 -3.54
C ALA A 158 19.27 9.11 -4.48
N ARG A 159 19.60 8.67 -5.69
CA ARG A 159 20.08 9.59 -6.72
C ARG A 159 18.93 10.57 -6.94
N GLY A 160 19.11 11.80 -6.45
CA GLY A 160 18.22 12.90 -6.76
C GLY A 160 18.04 13.04 -8.27
N GLN A 161 16.97 13.70 -8.69
CA GLN A 161 16.75 13.92 -10.12
C GLN A 161 17.98 14.62 -10.72
N ILE A 162 18.56 14.00 -11.74
CA ILE A 162 19.77 14.50 -12.43
C ILE A 162 19.40 15.57 -13.47
N PHE A 163 18.10 15.78 -13.69
CA PHE A 163 17.55 16.68 -14.69
C PHE A 163 16.67 17.73 -14.04
N CYS A 164 16.57 18.88 -14.70
CA CYS A 164 15.75 20.00 -14.24
C CYS A 164 14.26 19.63 -14.22
N ASP A 165 13.57 20.03 -13.16
CA ASP A 165 12.12 19.99 -13.07
C ASP A 165 11.54 21.42 -13.05
N SER A 166 10.24 21.55 -12.77
CA SER A 166 9.55 22.83 -12.73
C SER A 166 9.91 23.69 -11.51
N GLU A 167 10.60 23.13 -10.52
CA GLU A 167 10.95 23.80 -9.26
C GLU A 167 12.43 24.22 -9.26
N ASP A 168 13.36 23.39 -9.75
CA ASP A 168 14.78 23.71 -9.78
C ASP A 168 15.54 23.11 -10.99
N CYS A 169 16.57 23.84 -11.44
CA CYS A 169 17.45 23.45 -12.53
C CYS A 169 18.92 23.73 -12.18
N GLU A 170 19.57 22.78 -11.52
CA GLU A 170 20.99 22.89 -11.18
C GLU A 170 21.88 22.45 -12.36
N ILE A 171 22.58 23.41 -12.96
CA ILE A 171 23.57 23.15 -14.00
C ILE A 171 24.93 22.91 -13.33
N HIS A 172 25.38 21.66 -13.29
CA HIS A 172 26.76 21.34 -12.90
C HIS A 172 27.73 21.71 -14.02
N ILE A 173 28.24 22.94 -13.99
CA ILE A 173 29.34 23.37 -14.87
C ILE A 173 30.65 22.76 -14.33
N ASN A 174 31.14 21.70 -14.98
CA ASN A 174 32.50 21.23 -14.77
C ASN A 174 33.48 22.30 -15.26
N LYS A 175 34.04 23.09 -14.33
CA LYS A 175 35.18 23.97 -14.61
C LYS A 175 36.45 23.12 -14.76
N ASN A 176 36.63 22.53 -15.93
CA ASN A 176 37.96 22.16 -16.42
C ASN A 176 38.36 23.14 -17.53
N THR A 177 38.88 24.28 -17.10
CA THR A 177 39.80 25.15 -17.86
C THR A 177 40.87 25.62 -16.90
#